data_AF-A0A497E3Y3-F1
#
_entry.id   AF-A0A497E3Y3-F1
#
_cell.length_a   1.000
_cell.length_b   1.000
_cell.length_c   1.000
_cell.angle_alpha   90.00
_cell.angle_beta   90.00
_cell.angle_gamma   90.00
#
_symmetry.space_group_name_H-M   'P 1'
#
loop_
_entity.id
_entity.type
_entity.pdbx_description
1 polymer ?
#
loop_
_entity_poly.entity_id
_entity_poly.type
_entity_poly.pdbx_seq_one_letter_code
_entity_poly.pdbx_strand_id
1 'polypeptide(L)'
;MKVKVQLRLLKVNDDVEIELKESSTIRHLLEKLVSIYGDDLKKLIYSTRQRFGVMAIVNGERSKLDQKLKHKDELLLILPVVGG
;
A
#
# COMPACT_ATOMS: atom_id res chain seq x y z
N MET A 1 14.90 0.02 6.77
CA MET A 1 14.90 0.04 5.29
C MET A 1 13.94 1.09 4.78
N LYS A 2 14.32 1.84 3.73
CA LYS A 2 13.42 2.80 3.08
C LYS A 2 12.82 2.22 1.82
N VAL A 3 11.52 2.47 1.60
CA VAL A 3 10.77 2.11 0.39
C VAL A 3 10.03 3.33 -0.13
N LYS A 4 9.84 3.42 -1.44
CA LYS A 4 9.04 4.48 -2.06
C LYS A 4 7.64 3.96 -2.30
N VAL A 5 6.63 4.71 -1.88
CA VAL A 5 5.23 4.34 -2.03
C VAL A 5 4.51 5.41 -2.80
N GLN A 6 3.95 5.03 -3.93
CA GLN A 6 3.06 5.83 -4.73
C GLN A 6 1.63 5.42 -4.40
N LEU A 7 0.90 6.31 -3.73
CA LEU A 7 -0.51 6.18 -3.44
C LEU A 7 -1.26 6.77 -4.63
N ARG A 8 -1.89 5.92 -5.43
CA ARG A 8 -2.77 6.34 -6.54
C ARG A 8 -4.18 5.82 -6.27
N LEU A 9 -4.77 6.32 -5.19
CA LEU A 9 -6.12 5.98 -4.76
C LEU A 9 -7.05 7.16 -5.11
N LEU A 10 -8.32 6.89 -5.41
CA LEU A 10 -9.32 7.86 -5.92
C LEU A 10 -9.21 9.29 -5.36
N LYS A 11 -8.98 9.43 -4.04
CA LYS A 11 -8.86 10.71 -3.34
C LYS A 11 -7.51 10.96 -2.67
N VAL A 12 -6.58 10.01 -2.78
CA VAL A 12 -5.24 10.09 -2.17
C VAL A 12 -4.24 9.84 -3.28
N ASN A 13 -3.64 10.94 -3.75
CA ASN A 13 -2.63 10.94 -4.77
C ASN A 13 -1.34 11.52 -4.18
N ASP A 14 -0.45 10.66 -3.70
CA ASP A 14 0.73 11.09 -2.94
C ASP A 14 1.90 10.14 -3.15
N ASP A 15 3.11 10.68 -3.06
CA ASP A 15 4.36 9.94 -3.24
C ASP A 15 5.18 10.08 -1.95
N VAL A 16 5.18 9.02 -1.13
CA VAL A 16 5.76 9.04 0.22
C VAL A 16 6.90 8.03 0.34
N GLU A 17 8.00 8.45 0.96
CA GLU A 17 9.09 7.55 1.34
C GLU A 17 8.86 7.08 2.79
N ILE A 18 8.70 5.77 2.98
CA ILE A 18 8.44 5.19 4.30
C ILE A 18 9.61 4.35 4.75
N GLU A 19 10.05 4.63 5.97
CA GLU A 19 11.01 3.81 6.66
C GLU A 19 10.31 2.65 7.39
N LEU A 20 10.66 1.42 7.02
CA LEU A 20 10.15 0.18 7.59
C LEU A 20 11.28 -0.62 8.26
N LYS A 21 10.92 -1.49 9.20
CA LYS A 21 11.87 -2.46 9.77
C LYS A 21 12.32 -3.45 8.68
N GLU A 22 13.51 -4.00 8.82
CA GLU A 22 13.97 -5.08 7.94
C GLU A 22 13.00 -6.28 8.00
N SER A 23 12.77 -6.95 6.87
CA SER A 23 11.75 -8.01 6.72
C SER A 23 10.28 -7.58 6.87
N SER A 24 9.97 -6.28 6.86
CA SER A 24 8.57 -5.83 6.82
C SER A 24 7.87 -6.30 5.54
N THR A 25 6.58 -6.62 5.67
CA THR A 25 5.74 -7.03 4.55
C THR A 25 4.88 -5.87 4.05
N ILE A 26 4.25 -6.04 2.89
CA ILE A 26 3.28 -5.07 2.36
C ILE A 26 2.15 -4.81 3.37
N ARG A 27 1.69 -5.84 4.10
CA ARG A 27 0.72 -5.68 5.18
C ARG A 27 1.19 -4.67 6.24
N HIS A 28 2.41 -4.80 6.73
CA HIS A 28 2.98 -3.87 7.71
C HIS A 28 3.09 -2.44 7.15
N LEU A 29 3.43 -2.32 5.85
CA LEU A 29 3.45 -1.02 5.19
C LEU A 29 2.06 -0.38 5.16
N LEU A 30 1.02 -1.14 4.81
CA LEU A 30 -0.36 -0.66 4.78
C LEU A 30 -0.84 -0.21 6.16
N GLU A 31 -0.53 -0.98 7.21
CA GLU A 31 -0.84 -0.59 8.59
C GLU A 31 -0.13 0.71 9.01
N LYS A 32 1.13 0.88 8.60
CA LYS A 32 1.89 2.10 8.86
C LYS A 32 1.33 3.29 8.08
N LEU A 33 0.95 3.08 6.82
CA LEU A 33 0.28 4.08 6.00
C LEU A 33 -1.05 4.52 6.63
N VAL A 34 -1.87 3.58 7.10
CA VAL A 34 -3.11 3.88 7.83
C VAL A 34 -2.82 4.68 9.10
N SER A 35 -1.71 4.42 9.78
CA SER A 35 -1.31 5.20 10.95
C SER A 35 -0.89 6.64 10.60
N ILE A 36 -0.37 6.88 9.39
CA ILE A 36 0.08 8.20 8.91
C ILE A 36 -1.10 9.02 8.37
N TYR A 37 -1.90 8.44 7.48
CA TYR A 37 -3.02 9.14 6.81
C TYR A 37 -4.36 9.02 7.57
N GLY A 38 -4.41 8.18 8.60
CA GLY A 38 -5.59 7.99 9.42
C GLY A 38 -6.71 7.17 8.76
N ASP A 39 -7.92 7.32 9.30
CA ASP A 39 -9.09 6.52 8.92
C ASP A 39 -9.54 6.71 7.47
N ASP A 40 -9.18 7.83 6.83
CA ASP A 40 -9.51 8.07 5.43
C ASP A 40 -8.82 7.07 4.51
N LEU A 41 -7.54 6.80 4.76
CA LEU A 41 -6.80 5.80 4.02
C LEU A 41 -7.24 4.38 4.41
N LYS A 42 -7.59 4.17 5.69
CA LYS A 42 -8.11 2.89 6.17
C LYS A 42 -9.36 2.46 5.39
N LYS A 43 -10.29 3.38 5.12
CA LYS A 43 -11.51 3.09 4.34
C LYS A 43 -11.23 2.76 2.88
N LEU A 44 -10.12 3.27 2.32
CA LEU A 44 -9.69 2.98 0.95
C LEU A 44 -8.94 1.64 0.86
N ILE A 45 -8.08 1.35 1.85
CA ILE A 45 -7.30 0.12 1.92
C ILE A 45 -8.16 -1.07 2.32
N TYR A 46 -9.04 -0.91 3.32
CA TYR A 46 -9.93 -1.97 3.79
C TYR A 46 -11.31 -1.83 3.15
N SER A 47 -11.69 -2.82 2.34
CA SER A 47 -13.05 -2.92 1.82
C SER A 47 -14.04 -3.33 2.92
N THR A 48 -15.32 -3.00 2.73
CA THR A 48 -16.43 -3.36 3.63
C THR A 48 -16.55 -4.86 3.92
N ARG A 49 -15.94 -5.72 3.10
CA ARG A 49 -15.84 -7.18 3.31
C ARG A 49 -14.59 -7.63 4.09
N GLN A 50 -13.92 -6.72 4.81
CA GLN A 50 -12.66 -7.00 5.53
C GLN A 50 -11.51 -7.53 4.67
N ARG A 51 -11.60 -7.39 3.34
CA ARG A 51 -10.51 -7.70 2.41
C ARG A 51 -9.81 -6.41 2.02
N PHE A 52 -8.51 -6.49 1.79
CA PHE A 52 -7.76 -5.36 1.23
C PHE A 52 -8.33 -5.05 -0.16
N GLY A 53 -8.92 -3.86 -0.28
CA GLY A 53 -9.51 -3.34 -1.51
C GLY A 53 -8.49 -2.69 -2.42
N VAL A 54 -7.21 -2.72 -2.06
CA VAL A 54 -6.10 -2.15 -2.83
C VAL A 54 -5.25 -3.25 -3.44
N MET A 55 -4.75 -2.99 -4.65
CA MET A 55 -3.74 -3.81 -5.30
C MET A 55 -2.38 -3.18 -5.06
N ALA A 56 -1.44 -3.98 -4.57
CA ALA A 56 -0.04 -3.59 -4.41
C ALA A 56 0.78 -4.11 -5.57
N ILE A 57 1.47 -3.20 -6.24
CA ILE A 57 2.42 -3.49 -7.31
C ILE A 57 3.81 -3.15 -6.77
N VAL A 58 4.73 -4.10 -6.74
CA VAL A 58 6.12 -3.89 -6.32
C VAL A 58 7.00 -4.04 -7.53
N ASN A 59 7.79 -3.01 -7.85
CA ASN A 59 8.72 -3.01 -8.99
C ASN A 59 8.04 -3.41 -10.32
N GLY A 60 6.77 -3.03 -10.51
CA GLY A 60 5.98 -3.34 -11.72
C GLY A 60 5.21 -4.67 -11.69
N GLU A 61 5.41 -5.51 -10.67
CA GLU A 61 4.72 -6.80 -10.56
C GLU A 61 3.65 -6.80 -9.47
N ARG A 62 2.52 -7.48 -9.71
CA ARG A 62 1.48 -7.64 -8.69
C ARG A 62 2.00 -8.50 -7.54
N SER A 63 1.99 -7.94 -6.35
CA SER A 63 2.52 -8.59 -5.16
C SER A 63 1.43 -8.97 -4.17
N LYS A 64 1.66 -10.06 -3.45
CA LYS A 64 0.80 -10.48 -2.34
C LYS A 64 1.12 -9.63 -1.10
N LEU A 65 0.13 -9.41 -0.25
CA LEU A 65 0.28 -8.60 0.96
C LEU A 65 1.30 -9.15 1.97
N ASP A 66 1.51 -10.46 1.95
CA ASP A 66 2.46 -11.15 2.82
C ASP A 66 3.87 -11.21 2.19
N GLN A 67 4.07 -10.63 0.99
CA GLN A 67 5.38 -10.49 0.38
C GLN A 67 6.25 -9.55 1.21
N LYS A 68 7.50 -9.95 1.43
CA LYS A 68 8.53 -9.13 2.07
C LYS A 68 9.01 -8.04 1.11
N LEU A 69 9.11 -6.83 1.65
CA LEU A 69 9.70 -5.69 0.95
C LEU A 69 11.21 -5.66 1.14
N LYS A 70 11.90 -5.12 0.15
CA LYS A 70 13.34 -4.89 0.14
C LYS A 70 13.62 -3.39 0.17
N HIS A 71 14.85 -3.04 0.54
CA HIS A 71 15.30 -1.66 0.52
C HIS A 71 15.27 -1.10 -0.91
N LYS A 72 14.73 0.11 -1.07
CA LYS A 72 14.55 0.82 -2.34
C LYS A 72 13.49 0.20 -3.28
N ASP A 73 12.67 -0.72 -2.78
CA ASP A 73 11.51 -1.17 -3.55
C ASP A 73 10.58 0.01 -3.84
N GLU A 74 10.07 0.02 -5.07
CA GLU A 74 9.05 0.96 -5.52
C GLU A 74 7.70 0.27 -5.47
N LEU A 75 6.81 0.81 -4.65
CA LEU A 75 5.46 0.32 -4.48
C LEU A 75 4.47 1.27 -5.12
N LEU A 76 3.52 0.71 -5.84
CA LEU A 76 2.37 1.41 -6.35
C LEU A 76 1.11 0.76 -5.76
N LEU A 77 0.35 1.57 -5.01
CA LEU A 77 -0.93 1.19 -4.43
C LEU A 77 -2.06 1.81 -5.25
N ILE A 78 -2.86 0.95 -5.89
CA ILE A 78 -3.99 1.36 -6.73
C ILE A 78 -5.29 0.73 -6.24
N LEU A 79 -6.41 1.42 -6.46
CA LEU A 79 -7.73 0.81 -6.32
C LEU A 79 -8.05 0.05 -7.61
N PRO A 80 -8.43 -1.24 -7.55
CA PRO A 80 -8.95 -1.93 -8.70
C PRO A 80 -10.22 -1.23 -9.16
N VAL A 81 -10.26 -0.86 -10.44
CA VAL A 81 -11.46 -0.26 -11.04
C VAL A 81 -12.49 -1.38 -11.16
N VAL A 82 -13.53 -1.34 -10.32
CA VAL A 82 -14.68 -2.22 -10.47
C VAL A 82 -15.53 -1.60 -11.56
N GLY A 83 -15.33 -2.03 -12.81
CA GLY A 83 -16.20 -1.66 -13.92
C GLY A 83 -17.59 -2.23 -13.65
N GLY A 84 -18.58 -1.33 -13.56
CA GLY A 84 -20.00 -1.67 -13.65
C GLY A 84 -20.46 -1.62 -15.10
#